data_AF-A0A497SG96-F1
#
_entry.id   AF-A0A497SG96-F1
#
_cell.length_a   1.000
_cell.length_b   1.000
_cell.length_c   1.000
_cell.angle_alpha   90.00
_cell.angle_beta   90.00
_cell.angle_gamma   90.00
#
_symmetry.space_group_name_H-M   'P 1'
#
loop_
_entity.id
_entity.type
_entity.pdbx_description
1 polymer ?
#
loop_
_entity_poly.entity_id
_entity_poly.type
_entity_poly.pdbx_seq_one_letter_code
_entity_poly.pdbx_strand_id
1 'polypeptide(L)'
;MVKKFYEEFSRKTTPEHDKLLLQCVSEQGLKKIIETIYPENTFEKIQYYETFYLCGARKGCRKEGRVVTNFPKRFGISYCEDCVYYDKKSAEKWQKPEEIGKFNVHLIYQITERKCRWFKTEVICKTGRDFIVGYADLLILYELIGDCIGVKSDVPEENAPREIYGPESNNEEILVLVEVKPKLDSLGTVIRQIKTYYDCLKETEYRRFHSEGRFKKAVVTYSDFSKDIYNLFLNEGIYLIKFPKQEQSSNKTLDSLIP
;
A
#
# COMPACT_ATOMS: atom_id res chain seq x y z
N MET A 1 -4.72 37.44 -15.28
CA MET A 1 -4.88 36.24 -14.43
C MET A 1 -3.81 35.18 -14.70
N VAL A 2 -3.29 35.03 -15.93
CA VAL A 2 -2.23 34.06 -16.30
C VAL A 2 -0.83 34.39 -15.73
N LYS A 3 -0.48 35.68 -15.54
CA LYS A 3 0.84 36.09 -15.01
C LYS A 3 1.14 35.57 -13.60
N LYS A 4 0.16 35.62 -12.67
CA LYS A 4 0.34 35.10 -11.30
C LYS A 4 0.57 33.59 -11.26
N PHE A 5 -0.07 32.85 -12.18
CA PHE A 5 0.07 31.39 -12.28
C PHE A 5 1.47 30.98 -12.76
N TYR A 6 2.05 31.74 -13.69
CA TYR A 6 3.42 31.54 -14.19
C TYR A 6 4.50 31.95 -13.18
N GLU A 7 4.26 32.98 -12.37
CA GLU A 7 5.19 33.42 -11.32
C GLU A 7 5.31 32.40 -10.17
N GLU A 8 4.22 31.69 -9.82
CA GLU A 8 4.25 30.60 -8.83
C GLU A 8 5.06 29.39 -9.31
N PHE A 9 4.96 29.05 -10.60
CA PHE A 9 5.77 28.01 -11.25
C PHE A 9 7.26 28.36 -11.34
N SER A 10 7.58 29.66 -11.38
CA SER A 10 8.94 30.18 -11.53
C SER A 10 9.59 30.55 -10.20
N ARG A 11 8.93 30.29 -9.06
CA ARG A 11 9.57 30.45 -7.76
C ARG A 11 10.71 29.44 -7.67
N LYS A 12 11.93 29.96 -7.79
CA LYS A 12 13.17 29.26 -7.42
C LYS A 12 12.90 28.49 -6.12
N THR A 13 13.15 27.20 -6.15
CA THR A 13 13.12 26.38 -4.94
C THR A 13 13.93 27.08 -3.86
N THR A 14 13.38 27.16 -2.66
CA THR A 14 14.11 27.81 -1.57
C THR A 14 15.17 26.85 -1.05
N PRO A 15 16.29 27.33 -0.51
CA PRO A 15 17.27 26.44 0.12
C PRO A 15 16.68 25.55 1.23
N GLU A 16 15.60 26.00 1.88
CA GLU A 16 14.87 25.19 2.87
C GLU A 16 14.06 24.07 2.21
N HIS A 17 13.48 24.32 1.03
CA HIS A 17 12.78 23.32 0.23
C HIS A 17 13.73 22.21 -0.20
N ASP A 18 14.87 22.56 -0.78
CA ASP A 18 15.85 21.58 -1.27
C ASP A 18 16.41 20.73 -0.13
N LYS A 19 16.69 21.34 1.02
CA LYS A 19 17.09 20.60 2.24
C LYS A 19 16.01 19.61 2.68
N LEU A 20 14.74 20.01 2.66
CA LEU A 20 13.65 19.13 3.05
C LEU A 20 13.46 18.00 2.05
N LEU A 21 13.57 18.27 0.76
CA LEU A 21 13.53 17.26 -0.30
C LEU A 21 14.68 16.25 -0.13
N LEU A 22 15.90 16.72 0.13
CA LEU A 22 17.06 15.87 0.44
C LEU A 22 16.84 15.00 1.69
N GLN A 23 16.21 15.55 2.73
CA GLN A 23 15.82 14.75 3.89
C GLN A 23 14.79 13.69 3.53
N CYS A 24 13.80 14.00 2.69
CA CYS A 24 12.78 13.04 2.26
C CYS A 24 13.38 11.83 1.54
N VAL A 25 14.38 12.04 0.69
CA VAL A 25 15.05 10.97 -0.09
C VAL A 25 16.19 10.27 0.67
N SER A 26 16.54 10.74 1.86
CA SER A 26 17.47 10.02 2.74
C SER A 26 16.85 8.72 3.24
N GLU A 27 17.68 7.74 3.63
CA GLU A 27 17.21 6.45 4.15
C GLU A 27 16.22 6.62 5.33
N GLN A 28 16.56 7.50 6.28
CA GLN A 28 15.71 7.82 7.42
C GLN A 28 14.41 8.52 7.00
N GLY A 29 14.46 9.38 5.99
CA GLY A 29 13.29 10.07 5.46
C GLY A 29 12.32 9.12 4.77
N LEU A 30 12.84 8.27 3.88
CA LEU A 30 12.07 7.24 3.19
C LEU A 30 11.39 6.30 4.18
N LYS A 31 12.11 5.87 5.23
CA LYS A 31 11.57 5.04 6.31
C LYS A 31 10.45 5.76 7.06
N LYS A 32 10.68 7.01 7.48
CA LYS A 32 9.69 7.80 8.20
C LYS A 32 8.40 8.02 7.39
N ILE A 33 8.53 8.27 6.08
CA ILE A 33 7.38 8.47 5.19
C ILE A 33 6.51 7.21 5.16
N ILE A 34 7.11 6.03 4.91
CA ILE A 34 6.32 4.79 4.81
C ILE A 34 5.72 4.38 6.16
N GLU A 35 6.44 4.55 7.27
CA GLU A 35 5.91 4.26 8.61
C GLU A 35 4.76 5.18 9.01
N THR A 36 4.73 6.41 8.49
CA THR A 36 3.62 7.35 8.76
C THR A 36 2.39 7.04 7.91
N ILE A 37 2.60 6.64 6.66
CA ILE A 37 1.52 6.39 5.69
C ILE A 37 0.91 5.00 5.87
N TYR A 38 1.73 4.04 6.28
CA TYR A 38 1.36 2.66 6.52
C TYR A 38 1.88 2.23 7.91
N PRO A 39 1.26 2.76 8.99
CA PRO A 39 1.66 2.46 10.36
C PRO A 39 1.35 1.02 10.76
N GLU A 40 0.44 0.35 10.05
CA GLU A 40 0.12 -1.04 10.27
C GLU A 40 1.34 -1.92 10.00
N ASN A 41 1.48 -2.97 10.81
CA ASN A 41 2.52 -3.98 10.63
C ASN A 41 2.00 -5.20 9.85
N THR A 42 0.82 -5.11 9.26
CA THR A 42 0.22 -6.19 8.49
C THR A 42 -0.42 -5.67 7.23
N PHE A 43 -0.43 -6.47 6.16
CA PHE A 43 -1.29 -6.22 5.00
C PHE A 43 -2.10 -7.48 4.66
N GLU A 44 -3.22 -7.26 3.98
CA GLU A 44 -4.14 -8.32 3.59
C GLU A 44 -4.16 -8.46 2.07
N LYS A 45 -4.16 -9.71 1.57
CA LYS A 45 -4.39 -9.98 0.16
C LYS A 45 -5.55 -10.94 -0.04
N ILE A 46 -6.45 -10.55 -0.94
CA ILE A 46 -7.47 -11.43 -1.49
C ILE A 46 -6.76 -12.37 -2.46
N GLN A 47 -6.65 -13.65 -2.10
CA GLN A 47 -5.88 -14.59 -2.91
C GLN A 47 -6.73 -15.24 -4.00
N TYR A 48 -7.96 -15.66 -3.68
CA TYR A 48 -8.81 -16.38 -4.62
C TYR A 48 -10.28 -16.42 -4.18
N TYR A 49 -11.16 -16.53 -5.19
CA TYR A 49 -12.58 -16.83 -5.03
C TYR A 49 -12.74 -18.34 -5.17
N GLU A 50 -12.70 -19.04 -4.04
CA GLU A 50 -12.71 -20.50 -4.07
C GLU A 50 -14.09 -21.07 -3.83
N THR A 51 -14.34 -22.23 -4.43
CA THR A 51 -15.53 -23.01 -4.15
C THR A 51 -15.26 -23.94 -2.99
N PHE A 52 -16.15 -23.88 -2.02
CA PHE A 52 -16.06 -24.59 -0.75
C PHE A 52 -17.01 -25.78 -0.80
N TYR A 53 -16.52 -26.97 -0.44
CA TYR A 53 -17.31 -28.20 -0.46
C TYR A 53 -17.44 -28.85 0.91
N LEU A 54 -18.65 -29.24 1.30
CA LEU A 54 -18.87 -30.10 2.48
C LEU A 54 -18.48 -31.54 2.16
N CYS A 55 -17.70 -32.14 3.06
CA CYS A 55 -17.42 -33.57 3.02
C CYS A 55 -18.72 -34.38 3.16
N GLY A 56 -19.07 -35.17 2.13
CA GLY A 56 -20.21 -36.09 2.13
C GLY A 56 -19.90 -37.39 2.90
N ALA A 57 -19.61 -37.28 4.19
CA ALA A 57 -19.01 -38.37 4.94
C ALA A 57 -19.88 -39.66 5.01
N ARG A 58 -19.21 -40.83 5.12
CA ARG A 58 -19.86 -42.14 5.33
C ARG A 58 -20.60 -42.14 6.69
N LYS A 59 -21.72 -42.88 6.80
CA LYS A 59 -22.39 -43.16 8.10
C LYS A 59 -21.33 -43.56 9.15
N GLY A 60 -21.18 -42.76 10.20
CA GLY A 60 -20.21 -42.99 11.29
C GLY A 60 -18.97 -42.08 11.29
N CYS A 61 -18.81 -41.17 10.32
CA CYS A 61 -17.81 -40.12 10.43
C CYS A 61 -18.20 -39.13 11.54
N ARG A 62 -17.39 -39.06 12.60
CA ARG A 62 -17.65 -38.17 13.76
C ARG A 62 -17.27 -36.70 13.50
N LYS A 63 -16.92 -36.36 12.27
CA LYS A 63 -16.43 -35.04 11.84
C LYS A 63 -17.29 -34.50 10.70
N GLU A 64 -18.61 -34.65 10.82
CA GLU A 64 -19.60 -33.96 9.97
C GLU A 64 -19.22 -32.47 9.83
N GLY A 65 -19.28 -31.93 8.60
CA GLY A 65 -19.27 -30.48 8.37
C GLY A 65 -17.99 -29.81 7.88
N ARG A 66 -16.92 -30.53 7.50
CA ARG A 66 -15.64 -29.85 7.18
C ARG A 66 -15.47 -29.53 5.71
N VAL A 67 -15.11 -28.27 5.47
CA VAL A 67 -15.13 -27.66 4.16
C VAL A 67 -13.78 -27.75 3.46
N VAL A 68 -13.75 -28.37 2.28
CA VAL A 68 -12.55 -28.56 1.46
C VAL A 68 -12.46 -27.41 0.46
N THR A 69 -11.33 -26.70 0.45
CA THR A 69 -11.05 -25.69 -0.57
C THR A 69 -10.68 -26.36 -1.89
N ASN A 70 -10.95 -25.71 -3.01
CA ASN A 70 -10.57 -26.17 -4.35
C ASN A 70 -9.09 -25.95 -4.68
N PHE A 71 -8.26 -25.54 -3.72
CA PHE A 71 -6.80 -25.48 -3.89
C PHE A 71 -6.21 -26.74 -4.55
N PRO A 72 -6.75 -27.94 -4.28
CA PRO A 72 -6.30 -29.14 -4.96
C PRO A 72 -6.83 -29.33 -6.37
N LYS A 73 -7.66 -28.47 -6.97
CA LYS A 73 -7.98 -28.57 -8.41
C LYS A 73 -6.75 -28.33 -9.30
N ARG A 74 -5.71 -27.63 -8.81
CA ARG A 74 -4.40 -27.61 -9.47
C ARG A 74 -3.67 -28.97 -9.43
N PHE A 75 -4.04 -29.86 -8.51
CA PHE A 75 -3.40 -31.17 -8.29
C PHE A 75 -4.34 -32.38 -8.38
N GLY A 76 -5.64 -32.18 -8.60
CA GLY A 76 -6.70 -33.20 -8.65
C GLY A 76 -7.20 -33.81 -7.32
N ILE A 77 -6.98 -33.24 -6.12
CA ILE A 77 -7.10 -34.00 -4.84
C ILE A 77 -7.91 -33.32 -3.72
N SER A 78 -9.19 -33.60 -3.50
CA SER A 78 -9.86 -33.12 -2.26
C SER A 78 -9.47 -33.99 -1.05
N TYR A 79 -9.04 -33.38 0.07
CA TYR A 79 -8.56 -34.09 1.27
C TYR A 79 -9.38 -33.80 2.53
N CYS A 80 -9.60 -34.84 3.33
CA CYS A 80 -10.03 -34.79 4.71
C CYS A 80 -9.13 -35.79 5.47
N GLU A 81 -8.49 -35.37 6.57
CA GLU A 81 -7.53 -36.20 7.31
C GLU A 81 -8.07 -37.57 7.73
N ASP A 82 -9.37 -37.66 8.03
CA ASP A 82 -10.03 -38.90 8.44
C ASP A 82 -10.87 -39.53 7.32
N CYS A 83 -11.26 -38.77 6.30
CA CYS A 83 -11.91 -39.29 5.09
C CYS A 83 -10.89 -39.33 3.97
N VAL A 84 -10.06 -40.39 4.02
CA VAL A 84 -9.02 -40.71 3.05
C VAL A 84 -9.51 -40.50 1.61
N TYR A 85 -8.95 -39.48 0.96
CA TYR A 85 -8.77 -39.34 -0.50
C TYR A 85 -10.03 -39.39 -1.39
N TYR A 86 -10.42 -38.25 -1.99
CA TYR A 86 -11.22 -38.25 -3.22
C TYR A 86 -10.28 -38.10 -4.43
N ASP A 87 -9.89 -39.23 -5.03
CA ASP A 87 -9.29 -39.26 -6.37
C ASP A 87 -10.42 -39.43 -7.40
N LYS A 88 -10.49 -38.55 -8.41
CA LYS A 88 -11.43 -38.67 -9.54
C LYS A 88 -11.41 -40.06 -10.18
N LYS A 89 -10.30 -40.80 -10.12
CA LYS A 89 -10.20 -42.17 -10.65
C LYS A 89 -10.85 -43.24 -9.77
N SER A 90 -11.16 -42.96 -8.50
CA SER A 90 -11.74 -43.90 -7.53
C SER A 90 -13.17 -43.55 -7.08
N ALA A 91 -13.81 -42.62 -7.81
CA ALA A 91 -15.07 -41.96 -7.48
C ALA A 91 -16.32 -42.88 -7.37
N GLU A 92 -16.24 -44.15 -7.75
CA GLU A 92 -17.41 -45.06 -7.72
C GLU A 92 -17.90 -45.44 -6.32
N LYS A 93 -17.09 -45.22 -5.27
CA LYS A 93 -17.41 -45.68 -3.90
C LYS A 93 -17.74 -44.56 -2.89
N TRP A 94 -17.76 -43.30 -3.32
CA TRP A 94 -17.85 -42.15 -2.41
C TRP A 94 -19.04 -41.24 -2.73
N GLN A 95 -19.71 -40.72 -1.70
CA GLN A 95 -20.69 -39.66 -1.90
C GLN A 95 -19.98 -38.41 -2.41
N LYS A 96 -20.56 -37.76 -3.42
CA LYS A 96 -20.01 -36.53 -3.98
C LYS A 96 -20.06 -35.43 -2.92
N PRO A 97 -19.00 -34.61 -2.79
CA PRO A 97 -19.05 -33.42 -1.95
C PRO A 97 -20.19 -32.47 -2.40
N GLU A 98 -20.84 -31.81 -1.46
CA GLU A 98 -21.84 -30.77 -1.74
C GLU A 98 -21.16 -29.40 -1.83
N GLU A 99 -21.46 -28.62 -2.86
CA GLU A 99 -20.96 -27.25 -3.01
C GLU A 99 -21.74 -26.31 -2.10
N ILE A 100 -21.05 -25.67 -1.15
CA ILE A 100 -21.64 -24.70 -0.21
C ILE A 100 -21.76 -23.32 -0.87
N GLY A 101 -20.85 -23.01 -1.79
CA GLY A 101 -20.78 -21.73 -2.46
C GLY A 101 -19.36 -21.29 -2.71
N LYS A 102 -19.22 -20.03 -3.12
CA LYS A 102 -17.94 -19.41 -3.42
C LYS A 102 -17.69 -18.23 -2.52
N PHE A 103 -16.50 -18.20 -1.92
CA PHE A 103 -16.14 -17.26 -0.88
C PHE A 103 -14.76 -16.67 -1.12
N ASN A 104 -14.54 -15.45 -0.64
CA ASN A 104 -13.23 -14.84 -0.66
C ASN A 104 -12.37 -15.39 0.48
N VAL A 105 -11.10 -15.62 0.16
CA VAL A 105 -10.05 -15.95 1.12
C VAL A 105 -9.06 -14.81 1.18
N HIS A 106 -8.82 -14.36 2.40
CA HIS A 106 -8.00 -13.23 2.75
C HIS A 106 -6.78 -13.71 3.53
N LEU A 107 -5.59 -13.61 2.95
CA LEU A 107 -4.35 -13.91 3.65
C LEU A 107 -3.85 -12.67 4.36
N ILE A 108 -3.43 -12.84 5.61
CA ILE A 108 -2.88 -11.79 6.45
C ILE A 108 -1.38 -12.00 6.54
N TYR A 109 -0.63 -10.99 6.15
CA TYR A 109 0.82 -10.98 6.17
C TYR A 109 1.34 -10.04 7.25
N GLN A 110 2.27 -10.50 8.06
CA GLN A 110 3.07 -9.69 8.95
C GLN A 110 4.21 -9.06 8.16
N ILE A 111 4.28 -7.73 8.12
CA ILE A 111 5.35 -7.00 7.46
C ILE A 111 6.65 -7.26 8.20
N THR A 112 7.62 -7.83 7.49
CA THR A 112 8.99 -8.05 7.94
C THR A 112 9.92 -6.98 7.39
N GLU A 113 9.60 -6.40 6.24
CA GLU A 113 10.44 -5.41 5.60
C GLU A 113 9.65 -4.33 4.84
N ARG A 114 10.16 -3.10 4.88
CA ARG A 114 9.66 -1.96 4.09
C ARG A 114 10.81 -1.42 3.25
N LYS A 115 10.77 -1.65 1.94
CA LYS A 115 11.82 -1.23 1.00
C LYS A 115 11.32 -0.10 0.11
N CYS A 116 12.15 0.92 -0.10
CA CYS A 116 11.97 1.83 -1.23
C CYS A 116 12.58 1.18 -2.49
N ARG A 117 11.76 0.88 -3.50
CA ARG A 117 12.28 0.33 -4.77
C ARG A 117 12.92 1.39 -5.63
N TRP A 118 12.25 2.54 -5.74
CA TRP A 118 12.73 3.71 -6.47
C TRP A 118 11.96 4.95 -6.06
N PHE A 119 12.53 6.11 -6.36
CA PHE A 119 11.84 7.38 -6.30
C PHE A 119 12.18 8.24 -7.54
N LYS A 120 11.29 9.17 -7.88
CA LYS A 120 11.47 10.16 -8.94
C LYS A 120 11.21 11.55 -8.37
N THR A 121 12.04 12.52 -8.71
CA THR A 121 11.84 13.94 -8.37
C THR A 121 11.29 14.72 -9.55
N GLU A 122 10.67 15.87 -9.30
CA GLU A 122 10.17 16.79 -10.35
C GLU A 122 9.26 16.08 -11.37
N VAL A 123 8.32 15.28 -10.88
CA VAL A 123 7.48 14.43 -11.72
C VAL A 123 6.46 15.28 -12.47
N ILE A 124 6.54 15.27 -13.80
CA ILE A 124 5.64 16.04 -14.66
C ILE A 124 4.20 15.56 -14.50
N CYS A 125 3.33 16.45 -14.07
CA CYS A 125 1.89 16.22 -13.96
C CYS A 125 1.19 16.84 -15.17
N LYS A 126 0.60 16.00 -16.02
CA LYS A 126 -0.13 16.41 -17.21
C LYS A 126 -1.59 16.01 -17.13
N THR A 127 -2.47 16.83 -17.72
CA THR A 127 -3.85 16.43 -17.98
C THR A 127 -3.88 15.37 -19.09
N GLY A 128 -5.03 14.70 -19.27
CA GLY A 128 -5.24 13.76 -20.39
C GLY A 128 -5.14 14.38 -21.80
N ARG A 129 -4.98 15.71 -21.92
CA ARG A 129 -4.71 16.43 -23.18
C ARG A 129 -3.26 16.91 -23.30
N ASP A 130 -2.33 16.27 -22.59
CA ASP A 130 -0.90 16.58 -22.55
C ASP A 130 -0.51 17.99 -22.04
N PHE A 131 -1.48 18.78 -21.55
CA PHE A 131 -1.18 20.06 -20.90
C PHE A 131 -0.49 19.84 -19.55
N ILE A 132 0.70 20.43 -19.37
CA ILE A 132 1.48 20.37 -18.12
C ILE A 132 0.82 21.28 -17.08
N VAL A 133 0.39 20.68 -15.97
CA VAL A 133 -0.25 21.37 -14.84
C VAL A 133 0.73 21.68 -13.73
N GLY A 134 1.84 20.92 -13.63
CA GLY A 134 2.83 21.07 -12.59
C GLY A 134 3.93 20.03 -12.62
N TYR A 135 4.83 20.18 -11.66
CA TYR A 135 5.85 19.21 -11.32
C TYR A 135 5.61 18.85 -9.86
N ALA A 136 5.37 17.57 -9.59
CA ALA A 136 5.30 17.07 -8.23
C ALA A 136 6.72 16.88 -7.68
N ASP A 137 6.94 17.22 -6.42
CA ASP A 137 8.29 17.21 -5.84
C ASP A 137 8.89 15.81 -5.84
N LEU A 138 8.11 14.81 -5.43
CA LEU A 138 8.60 13.44 -5.27
C LEU A 138 7.49 12.39 -5.47
N LEU A 139 7.84 11.30 -6.15
CA LEU A 139 7.01 10.10 -6.29
C LEU A 139 7.84 8.89 -5.86
N ILE A 140 7.37 8.12 -4.89
CA ILE A 140 8.12 7.01 -4.29
C ILE A 140 7.34 5.71 -4.46
N LEU A 141 8.00 4.65 -4.92
CA LEU A 141 7.46 3.29 -4.90
C LEU A 141 8.09 2.50 -3.74
N TYR A 142 7.24 2.08 -2.83
CA TYR A 142 7.59 1.14 -1.77
C TYR A 142 7.14 -0.27 -2.10
N GLU A 143 7.90 -1.23 -1.58
CA GLU A 143 7.58 -2.65 -1.53
C GLU A 143 7.55 -3.07 -0.06
N LEU A 144 6.39 -3.51 0.42
CA LEU A 144 6.22 -4.14 1.71
C LEU A 144 6.38 -5.63 1.51
N ILE A 145 7.25 -6.27 2.28
CA ILE A 145 7.44 -7.73 2.26
C ILE A 145 6.92 -8.27 3.58
N GLY A 146 6.15 -9.35 3.53
CA GLY A 146 5.61 -9.96 4.72
C GLY A 146 5.43 -11.46 4.63
N ASP A 147 5.40 -12.08 5.81
CA ASP A 147 5.21 -13.51 6.02
C ASP A 147 3.76 -13.77 6.44
N CYS A 148 3.18 -14.85 5.92
CA CYS A 148 1.80 -15.21 6.20
C CYS A 148 1.66 -15.63 7.66
N ILE A 149 0.80 -14.94 8.41
CA ILE A 149 0.54 -15.23 9.83
C ILE A 149 -0.89 -15.72 10.09
N GLY A 150 -1.75 -15.66 9.08
CA GLY A 150 -3.13 -16.08 9.26
C GLY A 150 -3.96 -15.95 8.01
N VAL A 151 -5.15 -16.53 8.09
CA VAL A 151 -6.14 -16.51 7.02
C VAL A 151 -7.51 -16.18 7.58
N LYS A 152 -8.25 -15.34 6.85
CA LYS A 152 -9.67 -15.07 7.06
C LYS A 152 -10.47 -15.53 5.85
N SER A 153 -11.71 -15.94 6.08
CA SER A 153 -12.66 -16.24 5.02
C SER A 153 -14.02 -15.62 5.34
N ASP A 154 -14.74 -15.23 4.31
CA ASP A 154 -16.13 -14.75 4.43
C ASP A 154 -17.15 -15.88 4.71
N VAL A 155 -16.65 -17.12 4.91
CA VAL A 155 -17.47 -18.28 5.24
C VAL A 155 -17.92 -18.18 6.70
N PRO A 156 -19.20 -18.47 7.04
CA PRO A 156 -19.66 -18.57 8.42
C PRO A 156 -18.77 -19.50 9.25
N GLU A 157 -18.54 -19.17 10.52
CA GLU A 157 -17.54 -19.83 11.37
C GLU A 157 -17.79 -21.34 11.51
N GLU A 158 -19.06 -21.76 11.55
CA GLU A 158 -19.47 -23.16 11.57
C GLU A 158 -19.06 -23.96 10.32
N ASN A 159 -18.78 -23.24 9.22
CA ASN A 159 -18.39 -23.78 7.93
C ASN A 159 -16.96 -23.34 7.54
N ALA A 160 -16.22 -22.66 8.42
CA ALA A 160 -14.89 -22.19 8.10
C ALA A 160 -13.95 -23.40 7.81
N PRO A 161 -13.16 -23.34 6.73
CA PRO A 161 -12.18 -24.38 6.43
C PRO A 161 -11.16 -24.48 7.58
N ARG A 162 -10.70 -25.70 7.87
CA ARG A 162 -9.67 -25.90 8.92
C ARG A 162 -8.27 -25.53 8.45
N GLU A 163 -8.03 -25.66 7.16
CA GLU A 163 -6.75 -25.39 6.54
C GLU A 163 -6.99 -24.53 5.31
N ILE A 164 -6.32 -23.38 5.28
CA ILE A 164 -6.28 -22.54 4.10
C ILE A 164 -4.82 -22.34 3.74
N TYR A 165 -4.48 -22.73 2.51
CA TYR A 165 -3.11 -22.71 2.01
C TYR A 165 -2.85 -21.42 1.25
N GLY A 166 -1.82 -20.70 1.66
CA GLY A 166 -1.33 -19.49 1.03
C GLY A 166 0.18 -19.56 0.80
N PRO A 167 0.76 -18.73 -0.08
CA PRO A 167 2.21 -18.59 -0.10
C PRO A 167 2.69 -18.05 1.25
N GLU A 168 3.78 -18.64 1.74
CA GLU A 168 4.39 -18.32 3.03
C GLU A 168 4.83 -16.86 3.11
N SER A 169 5.19 -16.25 1.98
CA SER A 169 5.54 -14.84 1.89
C SER A 169 4.89 -14.17 0.69
N ASN A 170 4.72 -12.85 0.76
CA ASN A 170 4.17 -12.03 -0.31
C ASN A 170 4.69 -10.61 -0.21
N ASN A 171 4.49 -9.83 -1.27
CA ASN A 171 4.85 -8.43 -1.32
C ASN A 171 3.67 -7.54 -1.72
N GLU A 172 3.60 -6.33 -1.19
CA GLU A 172 2.60 -5.31 -1.52
C GLU A 172 3.31 -4.04 -1.98
N GLU A 173 2.94 -3.52 -3.15
CA GLU A 173 3.53 -2.28 -3.67
C GLU A 173 2.66 -1.07 -3.29
N ILE A 174 3.27 -0.02 -2.76
CA ILE A 174 2.61 1.23 -2.38
C ILE A 174 3.27 2.39 -3.12
N LEU A 175 2.48 3.17 -3.84
CA LEU A 175 2.95 4.38 -4.51
C LEU A 175 2.58 5.59 -3.65
N VAL A 176 3.54 6.49 -3.41
CA VAL A 176 3.33 7.69 -2.60
C VAL A 176 3.71 8.92 -3.41
N LEU A 177 2.73 9.80 -3.64
CA LEU A 177 2.95 11.15 -4.10
C LEU A 177 3.27 12.05 -2.91
N VAL A 178 4.43 12.71 -2.92
CA VAL A 178 4.90 13.58 -1.85
C VAL A 178 5.06 15.01 -2.38
N GLU A 179 4.43 15.96 -1.68
CA GLU A 179 4.66 17.39 -1.87
C GLU A 179 5.45 17.95 -0.69
N VAL A 180 6.46 18.76 -0.96
CA VAL A 180 7.37 19.33 0.03
C VAL A 180 7.02 20.79 0.28
N LYS A 181 6.69 21.11 1.54
CA LYS A 181 6.30 22.46 1.98
C LYS A 181 7.00 22.80 3.28
N PRO A 182 8.20 23.42 3.25
CA PRO A 182 8.92 23.83 4.47
C PRO A 182 8.04 24.60 5.46
N LYS A 183 7.19 25.48 4.92
CA LYS A 183 6.17 26.23 5.65
C LYS A 183 4.76 25.91 5.16
N LEU A 184 3.81 25.81 6.08
CA LEU A 184 2.38 25.58 5.78
C LEU A 184 1.58 26.91 5.70
N ASP A 185 2.01 27.82 4.83
CA ASP A 185 1.44 29.18 4.79
C ASP A 185 0.00 29.24 4.22
N SER A 186 -0.39 28.28 3.36
CA SER A 186 -1.74 28.21 2.78
C SER A 186 -2.21 26.75 2.63
N LEU A 187 -2.96 26.26 3.62
CA LEU A 187 -3.44 24.88 3.65
C LEU A 187 -4.28 24.53 2.42
N GLY A 188 -5.21 25.41 2.02
CA GLY A 188 -6.08 25.20 0.87
C GLY A 188 -5.34 25.13 -0.46
N THR A 189 -4.26 25.91 -0.62
CA THR A 189 -3.40 25.83 -1.82
C THR A 189 -2.66 24.50 -1.85
N VAL A 190 -2.05 24.09 -0.74
CA VAL A 190 -1.30 22.83 -0.65
C VAL A 190 -2.19 21.62 -0.93
N ILE A 191 -3.38 21.56 -0.31
CA ILE A 191 -4.36 20.49 -0.53
C ILE A 191 -4.79 20.43 -1.99
N ARG A 192 -5.10 21.59 -2.59
CA ARG A 192 -5.51 21.65 -4.01
C ARG A 192 -4.39 21.15 -4.91
N GLN A 193 -3.17 21.61 -4.69
CA GLN A 193 -2.00 21.27 -5.50
C GLN A 193 -1.76 19.75 -5.52
N ILE A 194 -1.65 19.12 -4.35
CA ILE A 194 -1.38 17.67 -4.29
C ILE A 194 -2.55 16.84 -4.86
N LYS A 195 -3.80 17.29 -4.68
CA LYS A 195 -4.96 16.64 -5.32
C LYS A 195 -4.91 16.75 -6.84
N THR A 196 -4.57 17.92 -7.37
CA THR A 196 -4.42 18.13 -8.81
C THR A 196 -3.32 17.24 -9.40
N TYR A 197 -2.18 17.11 -8.71
CA TYR A 197 -1.09 16.22 -9.14
C TYR A 197 -1.50 14.75 -9.08
N TYR A 198 -2.17 14.34 -8.00
CA TYR A 198 -2.73 13.00 -7.87
C TYR A 198 -3.70 12.67 -9.01
N ASP A 199 -4.61 13.59 -9.33
CA ASP A 199 -5.58 13.42 -10.42
C ASP A 199 -4.91 13.32 -11.79
N CYS A 200 -3.80 14.03 -12.01
CA CYS A 200 -3.01 13.87 -13.23
C CYS A 200 -2.35 12.49 -13.29
N LEU A 201 -1.71 12.05 -12.20
CA LEU A 201 -0.91 10.83 -12.18
C LEU A 201 -1.76 9.55 -12.14
N LYS A 202 -2.94 9.57 -11.53
CA LYS A 202 -3.80 8.37 -11.41
C LYS A 202 -4.36 7.87 -12.74
N GLU A 203 -4.34 8.69 -13.79
CA GLU A 203 -4.80 8.33 -15.15
C GLU A 203 -3.65 7.91 -16.08
N THR A 204 -2.43 7.76 -15.55
CA THR A 204 -1.23 7.41 -16.32
C THR A 204 -0.79 5.95 -16.10
N GLU A 205 0.50 5.66 -16.27
CA GLU A 205 1.13 4.37 -15.93
C GLU A 205 0.93 3.97 -14.45
N TYR A 206 0.58 4.92 -13.58
CA TYR A 206 0.33 4.68 -12.15
C TYR A 206 -1.11 4.27 -11.82
N ARG A 207 -2.01 4.16 -12.81
CA ARG A 207 -3.43 3.86 -12.59
C ARG A 207 -3.70 2.61 -11.76
N ARG A 208 -2.89 1.57 -11.93
CA ARG A 208 -3.02 0.30 -11.17
C ARG A 208 -3.01 0.53 -9.66
N PHE A 209 -2.16 1.43 -9.17
CA PHE A 209 -2.05 1.74 -7.75
C PHE A 209 -3.28 2.48 -7.23
N HIS A 210 -3.93 3.30 -8.07
CA HIS A 210 -5.14 4.01 -7.67
C HIS A 210 -6.33 3.05 -7.51
N SER A 211 -6.57 2.18 -8.50
CA SER A 211 -7.69 1.23 -8.48
C SER A 211 -7.66 0.26 -7.29
N GLU A 212 -6.47 0.01 -6.75
CA GLU A 212 -6.25 -0.92 -5.64
C GLU A 212 -6.15 -0.18 -4.28
N GLY A 213 -6.34 1.15 -4.25
CA GLY A 213 -6.22 1.95 -3.02
C GLY A 213 -4.79 2.08 -2.48
N ARG A 214 -3.79 1.74 -3.30
CA ARG A 214 -2.34 1.72 -3.01
C ARG A 214 -1.61 3.01 -3.38
N PHE A 215 -2.29 3.96 -4.03
CA PHE A 215 -1.73 5.27 -4.34
C PHE A 215 -2.09 6.28 -3.23
N LYS A 216 -1.11 6.62 -2.39
CA LYS A 216 -1.23 7.52 -1.25
C LYS A 216 -0.66 8.91 -1.57
N LYS A 217 -1.09 9.91 -0.78
CA LYS A 217 -0.66 11.31 -0.88
C LYS A 217 -0.06 11.74 0.44
N ALA A 218 1.05 12.46 0.42
CA ALA A 218 1.65 13.02 1.61
C ALA A 218 2.19 14.43 1.39
N VAL A 219 2.14 15.23 2.44
CA VAL A 219 2.77 16.55 2.50
C VAL A 219 3.82 16.51 3.60
N VAL A 220 5.05 16.86 3.26
CA VAL A 220 6.16 16.91 4.20
C VAL A 220 6.51 18.37 4.52
N THR A 221 6.68 18.68 5.81
CA THR A 221 6.93 20.05 6.29
C THR A 221 7.89 20.11 7.47
N TYR A 222 8.49 21.27 7.73
CA TYR A 222 9.12 21.58 9.01
C TYR A 222 8.16 22.23 10.01
N SER A 223 7.01 22.72 9.54
CA SER A 223 6.05 23.44 10.37
C SER A 223 5.44 22.53 11.42
N ASP A 224 5.25 23.09 12.62
CA ASP A 224 4.32 22.53 13.58
C ASP A 224 2.89 22.68 13.08
N PHE A 225 2.05 21.70 13.41
CA PHE A 225 0.63 21.72 13.06
C PHE A 225 -0.20 21.10 14.19
N SER A 226 -1.39 21.64 14.39
CA SER A 226 -2.35 21.11 15.36
C SER A 226 -3.00 19.82 14.86
N LYS A 227 -3.68 19.11 15.77
CA LYS A 227 -4.48 17.92 15.41
C LYS A 227 -5.60 18.25 14.42
N ASP A 228 -6.18 19.44 14.50
CA ASP A 228 -7.24 19.87 13.57
C ASP A 228 -6.72 20.05 12.15
N ILE A 229 -5.53 20.62 11.99
CA ILE A 229 -4.86 20.73 10.69
C ILE A 229 -4.51 19.34 10.15
N TYR A 230 -4.00 18.46 11.00
CA TYR A 230 -3.72 17.08 10.60
C TYR A 230 -5.00 16.35 10.12
N ASN A 231 -6.10 16.46 10.87
CA ASN A 231 -7.38 15.86 10.52
C ASN A 231 -7.96 16.44 9.23
N LEU A 232 -7.78 17.74 8.98
CA LEU A 232 -8.19 18.37 7.72
C LEU A 232 -7.52 17.71 6.52
N PHE A 233 -6.21 17.47 6.59
CA PHE A 233 -5.47 16.78 5.52
C PHE A 233 -5.89 15.31 5.40
N LEU A 234 -6.06 14.63 6.54
CA LEU A 234 -6.43 13.22 6.56
C LEU A 234 -7.82 12.98 5.96
N ASN A 235 -8.79 13.88 6.18
CA ASN A 235 -10.12 13.83 5.56
C ASN A 235 -10.05 13.92 4.03
N GLU A 236 -9.01 14.55 3.49
CA GLU A 236 -8.72 14.62 2.05
C GLU A 236 -7.87 13.43 1.57
N GLY A 237 -7.57 12.46 2.45
CA GLY A 237 -6.70 11.32 2.18
C GLY A 237 -5.23 11.71 1.99
N ILE A 238 -4.77 12.78 2.66
CA ILE A 238 -3.40 13.29 2.59
C ILE A 238 -2.75 13.14 3.97
N TYR A 239 -1.60 12.48 4.02
CA TYR A 239 -0.82 12.36 5.24
C TYR A 239 0.05 13.60 5.43
N LEU A 240 -0.05 14.27 6.58
CA LEU A 240 0.79 15.42 6.91
C LEU A 240 1.94 14.98 7.82
N ILE A 241 3.18 15.15 7.36
CA ILE A 241 4.38 14.58 8.00
C ILE A 241 5.35 15.70 8.38
N LYS A 242 5.65 15.84 9.68
CA LYS A 242 6.65 16.79 10.18
C LYS A 242 8.04 16.17 10.16
N PHE A 243 9.01 16.85 9.54
CA PHE A 243 10.43 16.53 9.65
C PHE A 243 11.13 17.52 10.60
N PRO A 244 12.23 17.11 11.26
CA PRO A 244 13.02 18.04 12.07
C PRO A 244 13.81 19.00 11.16
N LYS A 245 13.79 20.29 11.50
CA LYS A 245 14.66 21.26 10.82
C LYS A 245 16.11 20.97 11.22
N GLN A 246 16.96 20.61 10.27
CA GLN A 246 18.40 20.48 10.55
C GLN A 246 18.95 21.88 10.80
N GLU A 247 19.43 22.12 12.02
CA GLU A 247 20.18 23.33 12.33
C GLU A 247 21.43 23.35 11.45
N GLN A 248 21.72 24.49 10.84
CA GLN A 248 22.99 24.67 10.15
C GLN A 248 24.08 24.47 11.20
N SER A 249 24.79 23.34 11.16
CA SER A 249 26.09 23.24 11.77
C SER A 249 26.88 24.43 11.26
N SER A 250 27.11 25.40 12.15
CA SER A 250 27.90 26.59 11.85
C SER A 250 29.18 26.10 11.18
N ASN A 251 29.43 26.54 9.94
CA ASN A 251 30.72 26.39 9.27
C ASN A 251 31.78 27.12 10.10
N LYS A 252 32.25 26.48 11.17
CA LYS A 252 33.62 26.63 11.65
C LYS A 252 34.37 25.49 11.00
N THR A 253 35.57 25.77 10.48
CA THR A 253 36.46 24.85 9.76
C THR A 253 36.23 24.73 8.24
N LEU A 254 36.36 25.84 7.52
CA LEU A 254 36.79 25.80 6.11
C LEU A 254 37.80 26.91 5.73
N ASP A 255 38.31 27.68 6.71
CA ASP A 255 39.40 28.65 6.50
C ASP A 255 40.80 28.11 6.88
N SER A 256 40.93 26.83 7.25
CA SER A 256 42.23 26.25 7.64
C SER A 256 42.84 25.31 6.61
N LEU A 257 42.31 25.27 5.38
CA LEU A 257 42.86 24.45 4.29
C LEU A 257 42.85 25.23 2.97
N ILE A 258 43.56 26.36 2.95
CA ILE A 258 44.19 26.89 1.75
C ILE A 258 45.69 26.96 2.08
N PRO A 259 46.55 26.12 1.45
CA PRO A 259 47.99 26.32 1.48
C PRO A 259 48.39 27.62 0.77
#